data_AF-A0A7U4SUB7-F1
#
_entry.id   AF-A0A7U4SUB7-F1
#
_cell.length_a   1.000
_cell.length_b   1.000
_cell.length_c   1.000
_cell.angle_alpha   90.00
_cell.angle_beta   90.00
_cell.angle_gamma   90.00
#
_symmetry.space_group_name_H-M   'P 1'
#
loop_
_entity.id
_entity.type
_entity.pdbx_description
1 polymer ?
#
loop_
_entity_poly.entity_id
_entity_poly.type
_entity_poly.pdbx_seq_one_letter_code
_entity_poly.pdbx_strand_id
1 'polypeptide(L)'
;MAVTDREFEQAQARMHALREHGYAVAARYDRRSARVVVKLNTGVQIAFPAALAEGLSGATPEDLALIEISPAGLGLHWPRLDADIYVPALLQGVFGSKNWMARELGMAGGRARSAAKANAARENGRKGGRPRKAANG
;
A
#
# COMPACT_ATOMS: atom_id res chain seq x y z
N MET A 1 5.18 27.89 14.68
CA MET A 1 3.95 27.60 15.47
C MET A 1 4.39 26.70 16.60
N ALA A 2 4.34 27.18 17.86
CA ALA A 2 4.78 26.38 19.01
C ALA A 2 3.68 25.34 19.32
N VAL A 3 4.07 24.07 19.39
CA VAL A 3 3.17 23.00 19.84
C VAL A 3 2.87 23.25 21.31
N THR A 4 1.59 23.33 21.66
CA THR A 4 1.15 23.50 23.05
C THR A 4 1.26 22.18 23.81
N ASP A 5 1.46 22.24 25.13
CA ASP A 5 1.52 21.03 25.97
C ASP A 5 0.29 20.14 25.80
N ARG A 6 -0.89 20.76 25.63
CA ARG A 6 -2.15 20.07 25.36
C ARG A 6 -2.17 19.32 24.03
N GLU A 7 -1.61 19.90 22.97
CA GLU A 7 -1.50 19.22 21.67
C GLU A 7 -0.54 18.04 21.73
N PHE A 8 0.53 18.16 22.53
CA PHE A 8 1.47 17.07 22.78
C PHE A 8 0.81 15.91 23.54
N GLU A 9 0.09 16.20 24.63
CA GLU A 9 -0.65 15.20 25.40
C GLU A 9 -1.67 14.46 24.54
N GLN A 10 -2.43 15.18 23.72
CA GLN A 10 -3.40 14.58 22.80
C GLN A 10 -2.72 13.69 21.74
N ALA A 11 -1.54 14.08 21.25
CA ALA A 11 -0.77 13.25 20.33
C ALA A 11 -0.28 11.95 21.00
N GLN A 12 0.23 12.04 22.24
CA GLN A 12 0.64 10.88 23.03
C GLN A 12 -0.52 9.93 23.30
N ALA A 13 -1.67 10.44 23.73
CA ALA A 13 -2.86 9.63 24.00
C ALA A 13 -3.34 8.88 22.75
N ARG A 14 -3.39 9.56 21.59
CA ARG A 14 -3.72 8.92 20.31
C ARG A 14 -2.73 7.83 19.94
N MET A 15 -1.44 8.10 20.11
CA MET A 15 -0.38 7.13 19.81
C MET A 15 -0.47 5.90 20.72
N HIS A 16 -0.76 6.09 22.01
CA HIS A 16 -0.97 5.01 22.96
C HIS A 16 -2.14 4.13 22.55
N ALA A 17 -3.31 4.73 22.28
CA ALA A 17 -4.51 4.00 21.85
C ALA A 17 -4.25 3.17 20.57
N LEU A 18 -3.50 3.72 19.60
CA LEU A 18 -3.13 2.98 18.39
C LEU A 18 -2.24 1.77 18.67
N ARG A 19 -1.34 1.87 19.65
CA ARG A 19 -0.45 0.76 20.05
C ARG A 19 -1.18 -0.36 20.79
N GLU A 20 -2.35 -0.11 21.38
CA GLU A 20 -3.17 -1.16 22.01
C GLU A 20 -3.65 -2.22 21.00
N HIS A 21 -3.81 -1.84 19.73
CA HIS A 21 -4.15 -2.75 18.63
C HIS A 21 -2.94 -3.55 18.11
N GLY A 22 -1.76 -3.31 18.66
CA GLY A 22 -0.51 -3.95 18.27
C GLY A 22 0.38 -3.04 17.43
N TYR A 23 1.69 -3.16 17.63
CA TYR A 23 2.72 -2.39 16.92
C TYR A 23 3.86 -3.31 16.48
N ALA A 24 4.53 -2.93 15.39
CA ALA A 24 5.64 -3.69 14.83
C ALA A 24 6.85 -3.68 15.77
N VAL A 25 7.42 -4.87 15.99
CA VAL A 25 8.67 -5.07 16.75
C VAL A 25 9.77 -5.69 15.88
N ALA A 26 9.40 -6.30 14.76
CA ALA A 26 10.33 -6.73 13.73
C ALA A 26 9.64 -6.72 12.37
N ALA A 27 10.40 -6.43 11.32
CA ALA A 27 9.95 -6.51 9.94
C ALA A 27 11.08 -7.07 9.09
N ARG A 28 10.74 -7.91 8.12
CA ARG A 28 11.71 -8.43 7.14
C ARG A 28 11.04 -8.71 5.81
N TYR A 29 11.81 -8.64 4.74
CA TYR A 29 11.40 -9.16 3.45
C TYR A 29 11.82 -10.62 3.29
N ASP A 30 10.86 -11.51 3.06
CA ASP A 30 11.11 -12.90 2.67
C ASP A 30 11.13 -13.00 1.14
N ARG A 31 12.35 -13.15 0.60
CA ARG A 31 12.59 -13.27 -0.84
C ARG A 31 11.94 -14.52 -1.44
N ARG A 32 11.80 -15.62 -0.69
CA ARG A 32 11.29 -16.89 -1.22
C ARG A 32 9.80 -16.80 -1.53
N SER A 33 9.05 -16.12 -0.66
CA SER A 33 7.61 -15.94 -0.82
C SER A 33 7.23 -14.58 -1.44
N ALA A 34 8.20 -13.70 -1.68
CA ALA A 34 8.02 -12.32 -2.13
C ALA A 34 7.08 -11.51 -1.19
N ARG A 35 7.25 -11.69 0.12
CA ARG A 35 6.39 -11.09 1.15
C ARG A 35 7.17 -10.24 2.14
N VAL A 36 6.54 -9.17 2.59
CA VAL A 36 6.95 -8.46 3.80
C VAL A 36 6.30 -9.17 4.99
N VAL A 37 7.11 -9.58 5.95
CA VAL A 37 6.70 -10.23 7.19
C VAL A 37 6.91 -9.27 8.35
N VAL A 38 5.85 -8.97 9.08
CA VAL A 38 5.83 -8.06 10.22
C VAL A 38 5.46 -8.86 11.47
N LYS A 39 6.30 -8.81 12.50
CA LYS A 39 6.02 -9.35 13.82
C LYS A 39 5.52 -8.22 14.71
N LEU A 40 4.38 -8.43 15.37
CA LEU A 40 3.82 -7.48 16.32
C LEU A 40 4.26 -7.80 17.75
N ASN A 41 4.16 -6.82 18.64
CA ASN A 41 4.38 -6.98 20.08
C ASN A 41 3.47 -8.06 20.72
N THR A 42 2.31 -8.31 20.13
CA THR A 42 1.35 -9.33 20.57
C THR A 42 1.80 -10.76 20.26
N GLY A 43 2.90 -10.94 19.52
CA GLY A 43 3.35 -12.25 19.04
C GLY A 43 2.75 -12.67 17.70
N VAL A 44 1.70 -11.99 17.24
CA VAL A 44 1.10 -12.20 15.91
C VAL A 44 2.08 -11.82 14.81
N GLN A 45 2.10 -12.60 13.73
CA GLN A 45 2.83 -12.28 12.50
C GLN A 45 1.87 -12.06 11.35
N ILE A 46 2.17 -11.03 10.56
CA ILE A 46 1.42 -10.67 9.36
C ILE A 46 2.37 -10.73 8.18
N ALA A 47 1.93 -11.37 7.10
CA ALA A 47 2.71 -11.47 5.87
C ALA A 47 1.89 -11.05 4.67
N PHE A 48 2.32 -10.01 3.95
CA PHE A 48 1.65 -9.52 2.75
C PHE A 48 2.60 -9.50 1.54
N PRO A 49 2.11 -9.76 0.31
CA PRO A 49 2.92 -9.61 -0.89
C PRO A 49 3.35 -8.16 -1.08
N ALA A 50 4.64 -7.92 -1.33
CA ALA A 50 5.16 -6.56 -1.55
C ALA A 50 4.46 -5.85 -2.72
N ALA A 51 4.06 -6.62 -3.75
CA ALA A 51 3.34 -6.10 -4.91
C ALA A 51 1.98 -5.46 -4.61
N LEU A 52 1.35 -5.80 -3.46
CA LEU A 52 0.08 -5.22 -3.05
C LEU A 52 0.21 -3.86 -2.35
N ALA A 53 1.41 -3.47 -1.93
CA ALA A 53 1.60 -2.21 -1.23
C ALA A 53 2.03 -1.09 -2.19
N GLU A 54 1.39 0.07 -2.05
CA GLU A 54 1.83 1.29 -2.73
C GLU A 54 3.26 1.63 -2.30
N GLY A 55 4.09 2.08 -3.24
CA GLY A 55 5.52 2.34 -3.01
C GLY A 55 6.42 1.10 -3.05
N LEU A 56 5.89 -0.11 -2.82
CA LEU A 56 6.65 -1.36 -2.90
C LEU A 56 6.42 -2.15 -4.20
N SER A 57 5.32 -1.84 -4.91
CA SER A 57 4.95 -2.56 -6.12
C SER A 57 6.00 -2.44 -7.23
N GLY A 58 6.57 -3.57 -7.65
CA GLY A 58 7.62 -3.63 -8.66
C GLY A 58 9.03 -3.38 -8.16
N ALA A 59 9.23 -3.14 -6.86
CA ALA A 59 10.55 -2.95 -6.26
C ALA A 59 11.41 -4.23 -6.30
N THR A 60 12.73 -4.06 -6.33
CA THR A 60 13.66 -5.19 -6.33
C THR A 60 13.78 -5.81 -4.93
N PRO A 61 14.17 -7.10 -4.82
CA PRO A 61 14.48 -7.72 -3.53
C PRO A 61 15.50 -6.97 -2.69
N GLU A 62 16.44 -6.27 -3.33
CA GLU A 62 17.48 -5.46 -2.69
C GLU A 62 16.91 -4.17 -2.09
N ASP A 63 15.96 -3.53 -2.79
CA ASP A 63 15.27 -2.35 -2.28
C ASP A 63 14.33 -2.70 -1.12
N LEU A 64 13.70 -3.88 -1.17
CA LEU A 64 12.75 -4.35 -0.17
C LEU A 64 13.40 -4.88 1.12
N ALA A 65 14.70 -5.20 1.08
CA ALA A 65 15.39 -5.87 2.17
C ALA A 65 15.63 -4.98 3.40
N LEU A 66 15.86 -3.68 3.19
CA LEU A 66 16.09 -2.73 4.27
C LEU A 66 14.75 -2.13 4.71
N ILE A 67 14.33 -2.47 5.92
CA ILE A 67 13.10 -1.99 6.53
C ILE A 67 13.44 -1.37 7.88
N GLU A 68 13.03 -0.13 8.08
CA GLU A 68 13.12 0.58 9.34
C GLU A 68 11.75 0.63 10.00
N ILE A 69 11.71 0.43 11.32
CA ILE A 69 10.48 0.52 12.10
C ILE A 69 10.50 1.85 12.82
N SER A 70 9.42 2.62 12.72
CA SER A 70 9.33 3.89 13.44
C SER A 70 9.44 3.68 14.95
N PRO A 71 9.90 4.67 15.74
CA PRO A 71 10.05 4.51 17.20
C PRO A 71 8.77 4.04 17.92
N ALA A 72 7.59 4.41 17.41
CA ALA A 72 6.30 4.00 17.94
C ALA A 72 5.86 2.58 17.50
N GLY A 73 6.57 1.97 16.55
CA GLY A 73 6.19 0.69 15.92
C GLY A 73 4.98 0.78 14.99
N LEU A 74 4.51 1.99 14.69
CA LEU A 74 3.29 2.22 13.88
C LEU A 74 3.58 2.42 12.39
N GLY A 75 4.85 2.58 12.02
CA GLY A 75 5.29 2.79 10.64
C GLY A 75 6.41 1.86 10.26
N LEU A 76 6.41 1.44 9.00
CA LEU A 76 7.52 0.75 8.33
C LEU A 76 8.02 1.66 7.22
N HIS A 77 9.33 1.89 7.17
CA HIS A 77 9.97 2.75 6.20
C HIS A 77 10.97 1.95 5.37
N TRP A 78 10.98 2.17 4.06
CA TRP A 78 11.98 1.63 3.13
C TRP A 78 12.85 2.78 2.61
N PRO A 79 14.04 3.02 3.19
CA PRO A 79 14.88 4.17 2.84
C PRO A 79 15.26 4.25 1.36
N ARG A 80 15.42 3.09 0.70
CA ARG A 80 15.79 3.00 -0.72
C ARG A 80 14.65 3.36 -1.67
N LEU A 81 13.42 3.27 -1.19
CA LEU A 81 12.21 3.50 -1.98
C LEU A 81 11.53 4.83 -1.62
N ASP A 82 11.97 5.48 -0.53
CA ASP A 82 11.28 6.60 0.09
C ASP A 82 9.79 6.29 0.30
N ALA A 83 9.53 5.07 0.81
CA ALA A 83 8.19 4.53 0.96
C ALA A 83 7.89 4.22 2.42
N ASP A 84 6.72 4.67 2.86
CA ASP A 84 6.20 4.45 4.20
C ASP A 84 4.91 3.66 4.18
N ILE A 85 4.80 2.71 5.11
CA ILE A 85 3.58 1.95 5.35
C ILE A 85 3.15 2.11 6.80
N TYR A 86 1.90 2.51 6.98
CA TYR A 86 1.27 2.63 8.29
C TYR A 86 0.71 1.28 8.76
N VAL A 87 1.27 0.72 9.84
CA VAL A 87 0.94 -0.61 10.35
C VAL A 87 -0.55 -0.75 10.71
N PRO A 88 -1.21 0.22 11.37
CA PRO A 88 -2.64 0.12 11.64
C PRO A 88 -3.50 0.05 10.37
N ALA A 89 -3.08 0.68 9.26
CA ALA A 89 -3.78 0.55 7.97
C ALA A 89 -3.63 -0.86 7.37
N LEU A 90 -2.44 -1.48 7.48
CA LEU A 90 -2.24 -2.88 7.07
C LEU A 90 -3.17 -3.84 7.83
N LEU A 91 -3.37 -3.63 9.13
CA LEU A 91 -4.29 -4.43 9.95
C LEU A 91 -5.74 -4.35 9.46
N GLN A 92 -6.10 -3.25 8.79
CA GLN A 92 -7.42 -3.02 8.22
C GLN A 92 -7.52 -3.45 6.73
N GLY A 93 -6.45 -4.04 6.18
CA GLY A 93 -6.39 -4.44 4.76
C GLY A 93 -6.18 -3.27 3.79
N VAL A 94 -5.71 -2.12 4.27
CA VAL A 94 -5.40 -0.95 3.45
C VAL A 94 -3.90 -0.94 3.13
N PHE A 95 -3.56 -1.08 1.85
CA PHE A 95 -2.19 -1.24 1.37
C PHE A 95 -1.63 0.00 0.64
N GLY A 96 -2.43 1.05 0.48
CA GLY A 96 -2.04 2.27 -0.19
C GLY A 96 -3.13 3.33 -0.09
N SER A 97 -2.89 4.45 -0.75
CA SER A 97 -3.86 5.52 -0.91
C SER A 97 -5.13 5.01 -1.61
N LYS A 98 -6.26 5.66 -1.33
CA LYS A 98 -7.55 5.33 -1.95
C LYS A 98 -7.46 5.36 -3.48
N ASN A 99 -6.74 6.35 -4.03
CA ASN A 99 -6.56 6.49 -5.47
C ASN A 99 -5.74 5.34 -6.06
N TRP A 100 -4.68 4.92 -5.37
CA TRP A 100 -3.87 3.79 -5.80
C TRP A 100 -4.65 2.49 -5.78
N MET A 101 -5.36 2.20 -4.67
CA MET A 101 -6.18 0.99 -4.55
C MET A 101 -7.31 0.96 -5.59
N ALA A 102 -7.96 2.11 -5.85
CA ALA A 102 -8.97 2.23 -6.90
C ALA A 102 -8.39 2.00 -8.30
N ARG A 103 -7.18 2.51 -8.57
CA ARG A 103 -6.46 2.27 -9.83
C ARG A 103 -6.14 0.79 -10.00
N GLU A 104 -5.63 0.13 -8.95
CA GLU A 104 -5.29 -1.29 -8.99
C GLU A 104 -6.53 -2.17 -9.27
N LEU A 105 -7.63 -1.90 -8.57
CA LEU A 105 -8.91 -2.58 -8.80
C LEU A 105 -9.44 -2.33 -10.22
N GLY A 106 -9.35 -1.08 -10.70
CA GLY A 106 -9.74 -0.70 -12.06
C GLY A 106 -8.89 -1.39 -13.12
N MET A 107 -7.57 -1.52 -12.90
CA MET A 107 -6.65 -2.25 -13.78
C MET A 107 -6.96 -3.75 -13.80
N ALA A 108 -7.20 -4.36 -12.64
CA ALA A 108 -7.59 -5.77 -12.54
C ALA A 108 -8.92 -6.04 -13.29
N GLY A 109 -9.95 -5.22 -13.05
CA GLY A 109 -11.22 -5.27 -13.79
C GLY A 109 -11.05 -4.98 -15.29
N GLY A 110 -10.13 -4.09 -15.64
CA GLY A 110 -9.71 -3.76 -17.01
C GLY A 110 -9.03 -4.92 -17.73
N ARG A 111 -8.25 -5.75 -17.03
CA ARG A 111 -7.57 -6.93 -17.59
C ARG A 111 -8.49 -8.14 -17.78
N ALA A 112 -9.58 -8.24 -17.04
CA ALA A 112 -10.54 -9.34 -17.21
C ALA A 112 -11.05 -9.38 -18.66
N ARG A 113 -10.88 -10.53 -19.35
CA ARG A 113 -11.35 -10.77 -20.72
C ARG A 113 -12.54 -11.71 -20.67
N SER A 114 -13.76 -11.16 -20.62
CA SER A 114 -15.00 -11.94 -20.71
C SER A 114 -15.66 -11.77 -22.08
N ALA A 115 -16.46 -12.76 -22.51
CA ALA A 115 -17.25 -12.66 -23.74
C ALA A 115 -18.18 -11.43 -23.71
N ALA A 116 -18.82 -11.16 -22.56
CA ALA A 116 -19.65 -9.97 -22.34
C ALA A 116 -18.85 -8.67 -22.57
N LYS A 117 -17.62 -8.59 -22.07
CA LYS A 117 -16.77 -7.41 -22.25
C LYS A 117 -16.28 -7.27 -23.68
N ALA A 118 -15.98 -8.37 -24.37
CA ALA A 118 -15.65 -8.35 -25.79
C ALA A 118 -16.82 -7.84 -26.63
N ASN A 119 -18.04 -8.32 -26.35
CA ASN A 119 -19.27 -7.85 -27.01
C ASN A 119 -19.51 -6.35 -26.74
N ALA A 120 -19.41 -5.92 -25.48
CA ALA A 120 -19.54 -4.51 -25.11
C ALA A 120 -18.49 -3.61 -25.77
N ALA A 121 -17.24 -4.07 -25.87
CA ALA A 121 -16.17 -3.34 -26.56
C ALA A 121 -16.46 -3.17 -28.06
N ARG A 122 -16.97 -4.23 -28.73
CA ARG A 122 -17.39 -4.13 -30.14
C ARG A 122 -18.53 -3.14 -30.32
N GLU A 123 -19.55 -3.20 -29.47
CA GLU A 123 -20.70 -2.30 -29.53
C GLU A 123 -20.29 -0.83 -29.27
N ASN A 124 -19.43 -0.59 -28.29
CA ASN A 124 -18.86 0.74 -28.03
C ASN A 124 -17.97 1.23 -29.18
N GLY A 125 -17.25 0.33 -29.86
CA GLY A 125 -16.50 0.64 -31.06
C GLY A 125 -17.37 1.16 -32.20
N ARG A 126 -18.57 0.59 -32.39
CA ARG A 126 -19.55 1.05 -33.39
C ARG A 126 -20.06 2.47 -33.12
N LYS A 127 -20.04 2.91 -31.86
CA LYS A 127 -20.49 4.24 -31.42
C LYS A 127 -19.40 5.33 -31.50
N GLY A 128 -18.25 5.04 -32.11
CA GLY A 128 -17.20 6.03 -32.37
C GLY A 128 -15.86 5.78 -31.67
N GLY A 129 -15.77 4.77 -30.81
CA GLY A 129 -14.49 4.34 -30.21
C GLY A 129 -13.69 5.44 -29.51
N ARG A 130 -12.41 5.18 -29.24
CA ARG A 130 -11.49 6.19 -28.72
C ARG A 130 -10.97 7.01 -29.91
N PRO A 131 -11.14 8.35 -29.94
CA PRO A 131 -10.61 9.19 -31.00
C PRO A 131 -9.10 8.99 -31.17
N ARG A 132 -8.60 9.01 -32.41
CA ARG A 132 -7.16 8.93 -32.68
C ARG A 132 -6.46 10.15 -32.07
N LYS A 133 -5.33 9.94 -31.38
CA LYS A 133 -4.49 11.03 -30.89
C LYS A 133 -3.96 11.79 -32.10
N ALA A 134 -4.32 13.06 -32.26
CA ALA A 134 -3.79 13.90 -33.33
C ALA A 134 -2.26 13.98 -33.18
N ALA A 135 -1.54 13.71 -34.27
CA ALA A 135 -0.12 14.01 -34.34
C ALA A 135 0.00 15.53 -34.49
N ASN A 136 0.43 16.22 -33.44
CA ASN A 136 0.86 17.61 -33.59
C ASN A 136 2.20 17.58 -34.34
N GLY A 137 2.24 18.26 -35.48
CA GLY A 137 3.47 18.59 -36.20
C GLY A 137 4.22 19.73 -35.53
#